data_AF-A0A410MCY0-F1
#
_entry.id   AF-A0A410MCY0-F1
#
_cell.length_a   1.000
_cell.length_b   1.000
_cell.length_c   1.000
_cell.angle_alpha   90.00
_cell.angle_beta   90.00
_cell.angle_gamma   90.00
#
_symmetry.space_group_name_H-M   'P 1'
#
loop_
_entity.id
_entity.type
_entity.pdbx_description
1 polymer ?
#
loop_
_entity_poly.entity_id
_entity_poly.type
_entity_poly.pdbx_seq_one_letter_code
_entity_poly.pdbx_strand_id
1 'polypeptide(L)'
;MIGILLTTVLSFLLFLILTAIAYYKNRMRRKKILQVAMGIFIFGFIVMAIVVYTFMPTITIPNMLIMNIVVAILFVPLVYGGSKIPVQYQTAHRSLTGVIVFAVAVAVIGVFVYSIFALQDTYDSISKSEEAEARPLNEDNTPISVAPESARNKVQKAMSVVPNTQFYDLGKLQAQQVDGEIVYIAPVEFSSFWRYFRGKETEGYFSIPATNINAQPEFIQNKMRYTNSSFFNHNVQRTVYSEHPDHIQSGEAQIEVDDEGKPWYIQTIYKPLVFSNRPDMDQIKVAVVDPVTGDVETYDADQAPAFIEGSVSSELAAIENEYFGKYVNGWLNSIFGKKDVKIPNESGTESSVTPIFNEGGEMFYFTDMASPKENIDSALGYTLINARTGTLTYYNGQQNQGIMDSKGAVQIVNKQYPEKNWTGTMPVLYNVDGHPTWIVNVLDPNGLFKQYAYIKAADSDFAVFGDTAKQTLNAYRLQIAQDPSSVEGSQEVDLTDKSGVINRVLVTSTESRQSVQFLLEGDTTIYTVNTSKAPLSIFLKEGDQVEMQARIRDNGTATVESMQIDGIN
;
A
#
# COMPACT_ATOMS: atom_id res chain seq x y z
N MET A 1 1.73 30.30 -0.10
CA MET A 1 0.50 31.13 -0.20
C MET A 1 0.04 31.42 -1.63
N ILE A 2 0.91 31.34 -2.65
CA ILE A 2 0.53 31.66 -4.05
C ILE A 2 -0.59 30.73 -4.55
N GLY A 3 -0.50 29.42 -4.32
CA GLY A 3 -1.54 28.48 -4.73
C GLY A 3 -2.93 28.78 -4.15
N ILE A 4 -3.02 29.12 -2.87
CA ILE A 4 -4.28 29.46 -2.19
C ILE A 4 -4.95 30.69 -2.83
N LEU A 5 -4.16 31.74 -3.10
CA LEU A 5 -4.68 32.94 -3.76
C LEU A 5 -5.11 32.66 -5.19
N LEU A 6 -4.32 31.89 -5.94
CA LEU A 6 -4.63 31.51 -7.32
C LEU A 6 -5.94 30.72 -7.39
N THR A 7 -6.10 29.66 -6.60
CA THR A 7 -7.33 28.86 -6.52
C THR A 7 -8.53 29.73 -6.14
N THR A 8 -8.35 30.64 -5.18
CA THR A 8 -9.42 31.56 -4.77
C THR A 8 -9.84 32.44 -5.95
N VAL A 9 -8.90 33.06 -6.67
CA VAL A 9 -9.21 33.89 -7.85
C VAL A 9 -9.93 33.08 -8.93
N LEU A 10 -9.46 31.87 -9.23
CA LEU A 10 -10.07 31.01 -10.25
C LEU A 10 -11.50 30.57 -9.90
N SER A 11 -11.85 30.51 -8.62
CA SER A 11 -13.23 30.20 -8.19
C SER A 11 -14.26 31.30 -8.49
N PHE A 12 -13.83 32.52 -8.88
CA PHE A 12 -14.73 33.65 -9.14
C PHE A 12 -15.02 33.92 -10.62
N LEU A 13 -14.45 33.16 -11.56
CA LEU A 13 -14.60 33.42 -13.00
C LEU A 13 -16.07 33.50 -13.45
N LEU A 14 -16.90 32.54 -13.04
CA LEU A 14 -18.33 32.51 -13.40
C LEU A 14 -19.09 33.68 -12.75
N PHE A 15 -18.80 34.01 -11.50
CA PHE A 15 -19.38 35.18 -10.83
C PHE A 15 -19.05 36.48 -11.59
N LEU A 16 -17.79 36.65 -12.01
CA LEU A 16 -17.35 37.83 -12.75
C LEU A 16 -18.02 37.92 -14.12
N ILE A 17 -18.11 36.80 -14.86
CA ILE A 17 -18.80 36.74 -16.16
C ILE A 17 -20.29 37.11 -16.02
N LEU A 18 -21.00 36.50 -15.08
CA LEU A 18 -22.43 36.76 -14.86
C LEU A 18 -22.70 38.19 -14.39
N THR A 19 -21.81 38.73 -13.56
CA THR A 19 -21.86 40.13 -13.11
C THR A 19 -21.58 41.10 -14.26
N ALA A 20 -20.61 40.81 -15.13
CA ALA A 20 -20.34 41.61 -16.32
C ALA A 20 -21.55 41.67 -17.24
N ILE A 21 -22.22 40.53 -17.47
CA ILE A 21 -23.47 40.50 -18.26
C ILE A 21 -24.56 41.36 -17.63
N ALA A 22 -24.74 41.24 -16.30
CA ALA A 22 -25.70 42.08 -15.57
C ALA A 22 -25.37 43.58 -15.73
N TYR A 23 -24.09 43.94 -15.66
CA TYR A 23 -23.59 45.30 -15.88
C TYR A 23 -23.86 45.83 -17.29
N TYR A 24 -23.58 45.04 -18.32
CA TYR A 24 -23.78 45.46 -19.71
C TYR A 24 -25.27 45.60 -20.06
N LYS A 25 -26.11 44.69 -19.58
CA LYS A 25 -27.56 44.66 -19.85
C LYS A 25 -28.33 45.79 -19.15
N ASN A 26 -27.87 46.25 -17.98
CA ASN A 26 -28.57 47.24 -17.15
C ASN A 26 -27.89 48.62 -17.15
N ARG A 27 -27.89 49.32 -18.30
CA ARG A 27 -27.19 50.61 -18.49
C ARG A 27 -27.48 51.64 -17.39
N MET A 28 -28.73 51.81 -16.96
CA MET A 28 -29.13 52.79 -15.95
C MET A 28 -28.64 52.46 -14.52
N ARG A 29 -28.15 51.24 -14.27
CA ARG A 29 -27.79 50.74 -12.93
C ARG A 29 -26.32 50.37 -12.81
N ARG A 30 -25.52 50.62 -13.84
CA ARG A 30 -24.09 50.27 -13.92
C ARG A 30 -23.29 50.67 -12.69
N LYS A 31 -23.41 51.93 -12.24
CA LYS A 31 -22.71 52.43 -11.06
C LYS A 31 -23.07 51.65 -9.80
N LYS A 32 -24.36 51.35 -9.62
CA LYS A 32 -24.86 50.59 -8.47
C LYS A 32 -24.43 49.12 -8.53
N ILE A 33 -24.49 48.49 -9.72
CA ILE A 33 -24.02 47.12 -9.94
C ILE A 33 -22.54 47.01 -9.61
N LEU A 34 -21.71 47.94 -10.10
CA LEU A 34 -20.28 47.92 -9.84
C LEU A 34 -19.97 48.06 -8.34
N GLN A 35 -20.62 49.01 -7.65
CA GLN A 35 -20.44 49.21 -6.20
C GLN A 35 -20.85 47.97 -5.39
N VAL A 36 -22.04 47.42 -5.67
CA VAL A 36 -22.56 46.24 -4.96
C VAL A 36 -21.73 45.01 -5.25
N ALA A 37 -21.39 44.77 -6.53
CA ALA A 37 -20.57 43.64 -6.93
C ALA A 37 -19.17 43.69 -6.36
N MET A 38 -18.54 44.88 -6.28
CA MET A 38 -17.22 45.03 -5.66
C MET A 38 -17.26 44.71 -4.16
N GLY A 39 -18.28 45.19 -3.44
CA GLY A 39 -18.45 44.87 -2.02
C GLY A 39 -18.68 43.37 -1.78
N ILE A 40 -19.54 42.74 -2.60
CA ILE A 40 -19.80 41.30 -2.53
C ILE A 40 -18.56 40.49 -2.93
N PHE A 41 -17.81 40.94 -3.95
CA PHE A 41 -16.59 40.28 -4.37
C PHE A 41 -15.55 40.30 -3.25
N ILE A 42 -15.31 41.43 -2.59
CA ILE A 42 -14.35 41.51 -1.48
C ILE A 42 -14.76 40.59 -0.34
N PHE A 43 -16.02 40.66 0.09
CA PHE A 43 -16.54 39.80 1.16
C PHE A 43 -16.45 38.32 0.79
N GLY A 44 -16.96 37.96 -0.39
CA GLY A 44 -16.94 36.60 -0.91
C GLY A 44 -15.53 36.07 -1.09
N PHE A 45 -14.59 36.91 -1.55
CA PHE A 45 -13.19 36.54 -1.74
C PHE A 45 -12.54 36.19 -0.41
N ILE A 46 -12.80 36.95 0.66
CA ILE A 46 -12.30 36.63 2.01
C ILE A 46 -12.87 35.30 2.49
N VAL A 47 -14.18 35.09 2.35
CA VAL A 47 -14.84 33.83 2.73
C VAL A 47 -14.26 32.65 1.95
N MET A 48 -14.13 32.78 0.63
CA MET A 48 -13.58 31.72 -0.21
C MET A 48 -12.08 31.50 0.01
N ALA A 49 -11.31 32.54 0.34
CA ALA A 49 -9.91 32.38 0.72
C ALA A 49 -9.78 31.54 1.99
N ILE A 50 -10.68 31.70 2.97
CA ILE A 50 -10.72 30.85 4.16
C ILE A 50 -11.12 29.42 3.80
N VAL A 51 -12.11 29.23 2.92
CA VAL A 51 -12.53 27.89 2.45
C VAL A 51 -11.38 27.19 1.71
N VAL A 52 -10.76 27.85 0.74
CA VAL A 52 -9.63 27.31 -0.04
C VAL A 52 -8.44 27.05 0.87
N TYR A 53 -8.16 27.93 1.84
CA TYR A 53 -7.15 27.68 2.85
C TYR A 53 -7.48 26.41 3.63
N THR A 54 -8.69 26.24 4.17
CA THR A 54 -9.00 25.07 4.98
C THR A 54 -8.99 23.76 4.20
N PHE A 55 -9.62 23.72 3.02
CA PHE A 55 -9.86 22.48 2.27
C PHE A 55 -8.85 22.18 1.17
N MET A 56 -8.03 23.15 0.76
CA MET A 56 -7.00 22.98 -0.26
C MET A 56 -7.50 22.28 -1.55
N PRO A 57 -8.61 22.75 -2.18
CA PRO A 57 -9.12 22.10 -3.37
C PRO A 57 -8.10 22.23 -4.51
N THR A 58 -7.68 21.10 -5.08
CA THR A 58 -6.77 21.08 -6.24
C THR A 58 -7.39 21.81 -7.43
N ILE A 59 -6.57 22.54 -8.19
CA ILE A 59 -6.92 23.24 -9.42
C ILE A 59 -7.07 22.20 -10.55
N THR A 60 -8.18 21.48 -10.52
CA THR A 60 -8.63 20.60 -11.60
C THR A 60 -9.88 21.19 -12.27
N ILE A 61 -10.17 20.79 -13.50
CA ILE A 61 -11.38 21.25 -14.20
C ILE A 61 -12.65 20.91 -13.40
N PRO A 62 -12.86 19.67 -12.90
CA PRO A 62 -14.03 19.35 -12.09
C PRO A 62 -14.15 20.23 -10.83
N ASN A 63 -13.06 20.38 -10.06
CA ASN A 63 -13.07 21.16 -8.83
C ASN A 63 -13.34 22.64 -9.10
N MET A 64 -12.71 23.22 -10.13
CA MET A 64 -12.90 24.62 -10.49
C MET A 64 -14.31 24.88 -11.03
N LEU A 65 -14.90 23.95 -11.77
CA LEU A 65 -16.31 24.06 -12.19
C LEU A 65 -17.26 24.09 -11.00
N ILE A 66 -17.11 23.14 -10.06
CA ILE A 66 -17.95 23.07 -8.86
C ILE A 66 -17.79 24.35 -8.02
N MET A 67 -16.56 24.79 -7.78
CA MET A 67 -16.28 26.00 -7.01
C MET A 67 -16.89 27.25 -7.67
N ASN A 68 -16.75 27.39 -8.99
CA ASN A 68 -17.36 28.50 -9.72
C ASN A 68 -18.89 28.50 -9.64
N ILE A 69 -19.52 27.33 -9.66
CA ILE A 69 -20.97 27.18 -9.51
C ILE A 69 -21.39 27.58 -8.10
N VAL A 70 -20.70 27.10 -7.06
CA VAL A 70 -20.99 27.45 -5.66
C VAL A 70 -20.88 28.96 -5.46
N VAL A 71 -19.79 29.58 -5.89
CA VAL A 71 -19.58 31.03 -5.82
C VAL A 71 -20.68 31.79 -6.58
N ALA A 72 -21.04 31.33 -7.79
CA ALA A 72 -22.08 31.97 -8.59
C ALA A 72 -23.46 31.88 -7.90
N ILE A 73 -23.84 30.71 -7.39
CA ILE A 73 -25.12 30.48 -6.70
C ILE A 73 -25.21 31.34 -5.45
N LEU A 74 -24.13 31.46 -4.67
CA LEU A 74 -24.14 32.22 -3.42
C LEU A 74 -24.14 33.73 -3.65
N PHE A 75 -23.31 34.24 -4.57
CA PHE A 75 -23.01 35.66 -4.64
C PHE A 75 -23.72 36.42 -5.77
N VAL A 76 -24.05 35.78 -6.90
CA VAL A 76 -24.76 36.46 -8.00
C VAL A 76 -26.16 36.94 -7.58
N PRO A 77 -26.99 36.16 -6.85
CA PRO A 77 -28.29 36.65 -6.39
C PRO A 77 -28.20 37.91 -5.52
N LEU A 78 -27.15 38.02 -4.70
CA LEU A 78 -26.91 39.19 -3.87
C LEU A 78 -26.62 40.44 -4.71
N VAL A 79 -25.92 40.29 -5.85
CA VAL A 79 -25.70 41.39 -6.80
C VAL A 79 -27.02 41.85 -7.41
N TYR A 80 -27.88 40.90 -7.83
CA TYR A 80 -29.20 41.21 -8.40
C TYR A 80 -30.10 41.89 -7.37
N GLY A 81 -30.18 41.37 -6.15
CA GLY A 81 -30.98 41.93 -5.05
C GLY A 81 -30.48 43.31 -4.60
N GLY A 82 -29.19 43.45 -4.31
CA GLY A 82 -28.60 44.71 -3.85
C GLY A 82 -28.64 45.82 -4.90
N SER A 83 -28.51 45.46 -6.18
CA SER A 83 -28.66 46.38 -7.33
C SER A 83 -30.12 46.58 -7.76
N LYS A 84 -31.06 45.90 -7.08
CA LYS A 84 -32.50 45.87 -7.34
C LYS A 84 -32.88 45.42 -8.77
N ILE A 85 -32.00 44.74 -9.51
CA ILE A 85 -32.18 44.40 -10.93
C ILE A 85 -33.49 43.61 -11.11
N PRO A 86 -34.40 44.03 -12.02
CA PRO A 86 -35.62 43.26 -12.28
C PRO A 86 -35.28 41.93 -12.95
N VAL A 87 -35.76 40.83 -12.38
CA VAL A 87 -35.59 39.48 -12.93
C VAL A 87 -36.86 39.11 -13.68
N GLN A 88 -36.76 38.92 -14.99
CA GLN A 88 -37.86 38.42 -15.82
C GLN A 88 -37.70 36.91 -16.01
N TYR A 89 -38.41 36.13 -15.20
CA TYR A 89 -38.29 34.67 -15.18
C TYR A 89 -38.75 34.00 -16.50
N GLN A 90 -39.73 34.59 -17.19
CA GLN A 90 -40.34 34.00 -18.39
C GLN A 90 -39.40 33.93 -19.62
N THR A 91 -38.40 34.81 -19.71
CA THR A 91 -37.44 34.87 -20.84
C THR A 91 -36.02 34.48 -20.43
N ALA A 92 -35.82 34.02 -19.19
CA ALA A 92 -34.51 33.70 -18.64
C ALA A 92 -33.75 32.66 -19.49
N HIS A 93 -34.44 31.62 -19.97
CA HIS A 93 -33.89 30.55 -20.81
C HIS A 93 -33.41 31.01 -22.21
N ARG A 94 -33.87 32.18 -22.69
CA ARG A 94 -33.43 32.79 -23.97
C ARG A 94 -32.40 33.90 -23.79
N SER A 95 -32.05 34.22 -22.54
CA SER A 95 -31.09 35.27 -22.24
C SER A 95 -29.66 34.72 -22.29
N LEU A 96 -28.67 35.58 -22.57
CA LEU A 96 -27.25 35.20 -22.54
C LEU A 96 -26.85 34.58 -21.19
N THR A 97 -27.40 35.08 -20.08
CA THR A 97 -27.24 34.50 -18.74
C THR A 97 -27.78 33.08 -18.66
N GLY A 98 -28.98 32.83 -19.19
CA GLY A 98 -29.56 31.49 -19.22
C GLY A 98 -28.78 30.52 -20.09
N VAL A 99 -28.25 30.98 -21.23
CA VAL A 99 -27.38 30.18 -22.11
C VAL A 99 -26.09 29.77 -21.39
N ILE A 100 -25.44 30.69 -20.67
CA ILE A 100 -24.21 30.37 -19.92
C ILE A 100 -24.49 29.41 -18.77
N VAL A 101 -25.56 29.62 -18.00
CA VAL A 101 -25.93 28.70 -16.91
C VAL A 101 -26.23 27.31 -17.48
N PHE A 102 -26.94 27.23 -18.60
CA PHE A 102 -27.19 25.97 -19.29
C PHE A 102 -25.90 25.31 -19.79
N ALA A 103 -24.99 26.08 -20.40
CA ALA A 103 -23.70 25.56 -20.86
C ALA A 103 -22.85 25.03 -19.70
N VAL A 104 -22.82 25.72 -18.55
CA VAL A 104 -22.13 25.24 -17.34
C VAL A 104 -22.79 23.96 -16.81
N ALA A 105 -24.12 23.88 -16.78
CA ALA A 105 -24.83 22.67 -16.36
C ALA A 105 -24.50 21.48 -17.27
N VAL A 106 -24.47 21.69 -18.60
CA VAL A 106 -24.04 20.68 -19.57
C VAL A 106 -22.58 20.29 -19.36
N ALA A 107 -21.68 21.24 -19.08
CA ALA A 107 -20.27 20.96 -18.81
C ALA A 107 -20.08 20.10 -17.55
N VAL A 108 -20.84 20.33 -16.49
CA VAL A 108 -20.82 19.50 -15.26
C VAL A 108 -21.25 18.08 -15.58
N ILE A 109 -22.37 17.91 -16.31
CA ILE A 109 -22.85 16.60 -16.73
C ILE A 109 -21.78 15.91 -17.60
N GLY A 110 -21.18 16.64 -18.54
CA GLY A 110 -20.12 16.13 -19.41
C GLY A 110 -18.90 15.65 -18.62
N VAL A 111 -18.41 16.44 -17.66
CA VAL A 111 -17.30 16.06 -16.77
C VAL A 111 -17.64 14.83 -15.93
N PHE A 112 -18.86 14.75 -15.39
CA PHE A 112 -19.29 13.60 -14.60
C PHE A 112 -19.35 12.32 -15.45
N VAL A 113 -19.92 12.41 -16.66
CA VAL A 113 -19.98 11.29 -17.62
C VAL A 113 -18.57 10.89 -18.05
N TYR A 114 -17.70 11.85 -18.37
CA TYR A 114 -16.30 11.58 -18.73
C TYR A 114 -15.56 10.86 -17.59
N SER A 115 -15.74 11.28 -16.34
CA SER A 115 -15.10 10.66 -15.16
C SER A 115 -15.46 9.17 -14.97
N ILE A 116 -16.56 8.70 -15.56
CA ILE A 116 -16.92 7.27 -15.59
C ILE A 116 -16.08 6.53 -16.65
N PHE A 117 -15.88 7.11 -17.83
CA PHE A 117 -15.06 6.51 -18.88
C PHE A 117 -13.57 6.56 -18.56
N ALA A 118 -13.13 7.63 -17.89
CA ALA A 118 -11.76 7.81 -17.41
C ALA A 118 -11.27 6.71 -16.44
N LEU A 119 -12.18 5.87 -15.91
CA LEU A 119 -11.81 4.69 -15.13
C LEU A 119 -10.94 3.71 -15.93
N GLN A 120 -11.25 3.53 -17.22
CA GLN A 120 -10.47 2.69 -18.10
C GLN A 120 -9.13 3.35 -18.44
N ASP A 121 -9.14 4.66 -18.70
CA ASP A 121 -7.92 5.42 -18.98
C ASP A 121 -6.91 5.33 -17.82
N THR A 122 -7.37 5.43 -16.56
CA THR A 122 -6.50 5.21 -15.39
C THR A 122 -5.96 3.79 -15.37
N TYR A 123 -6.78 2.77 -15.62
CA TYR A 123 -6.31 1.37 -15.70
C TYR A 123 -5.25 1.18 -16.79
N ASP A 124 -5.40 1.87 -17.92
CA ASP A 124 -4.47 1.79 -19.06
C ASP A 124 -3.16 2.53 -18.79
N SER A 125 -3.16 3.57 -17.96
CA SER A 125 -1.94 4.28 -17.50
C SER A 125 -1.08 3.49 -16.50
N ILE A 126 -1.58 2.36 -15.98
CA ILE A 126 -0.80 1.54 -15.04
C ILE A 126 0.34 0.83 -15.78
N SER A 127 1.58 1.09 -15.38
CA SER A 127 2.74 0.28 -15.77
C SER A 127 2.65 -1.10 -15.12
N LYS A 128 2.32 -2.12 -15.93
CA LYS A 128 2.01 -3.47 -15.44
C LYS A 128 2.76 -4.58 -16.17
N SER A 129 3.22 -5.57 -15.41
CA SER A 129 3.79 -6.83 -15.89
C SER A 129 3.05 -8.01 -15.25
N GLU A 130 3.11 -9.17 -15.91
CA GLU A 130 2.62 -10.44 -15.35
C GLU A 130 3.78 -11.43 -15.26
N GLU A 131 3.88 -12.09 -14.11
CA GLU A 131 4.85 -13.14 -13.85
C GLU A 131 4.11 -14.37 -13.29
N ALA A 132 4.60 -15.57 -13.57
CA ALA A 132 3.97 -16.78 -13.05
C ALA A 132 4.16 -16.87 -11.53
N GLU A 133 5.41 -16.71 -11.08
CA GLU A 133 5.83 -16.93 -9.71
C GLU A 133 6.91 -15.92 -9.32
N ALA A 134 6.87 -15.45 -8.08
CA ALA A 134 7.96 -14.65 -7.53
C ALA A 134 9.16 -15.54 -7.23
N ARG A 135 10.33 -14.91 -7.14
CA ARG A 135 11.57 -15.59 -6.75
C ARG A 135 11.39 -16.32 -5.41
N PRO A 136 11.94 -17.53 -5.27
CA PRO A 136 11.96 -18.22 -3.99
C PRO A 136 12.58 -17.36 -2.89
N LEU A 137 12.02 -17.47 -1.69
CA LEU A 137 12.49 -16.83 -0.47
C LEU A 137 13.92 -17.26 -0.21
N ASN A 138 14.82 -16.28 -0.18
CA ASN A 138 16.19 -16.49 0.22
C ASN A 138 16.28 -16.35 1.75
N GLU A 139 16.62 -17.45 2.43
CA GLU A 139 16.65 -17.52 3.90
C GLU A 139 17.64 -16.52 4.53
N ASP A 140 18.71 -16.17 3.82
CA ASP A 140 19.76 -15.32 4.38
C ASP A 140 19.55 -13.83 4.06
N ASN A 141 18.84 -13.51 2.98
CA ASN A 141 18.79 -12.15 2.45
C ASN A 141 17.38 -11.55 2.34
N THR A 142 16.30 -12.34 2.35
CA THR A 142 14.94 -11.76 2.24
C THR A 142 14.47 -11.24 3.60
N PRO A 143 14.26 -9.92 3.77
CA PRO A 143 13.84 -9.36 5.04
C PRO A 143 12.39 -9.74 5.38
N ILE A 144 12.17 -10.33 6.55
CA ILE A 144 10.82 -10.57 7.07
C ILE A 144 10.51 -9.55 8.16
N SER A 145 9.57 -8.66 7.86
CA SER A 145 9.18 -7.58 8.75
C SER A 145 8.26 -8.05 9.88
N VAL A 146 8.50 -7.48 11.06
CA VAL A 146 7.63 -7.52 12.22
C VAL A 146 6.46 -6.58 12.00
N ALA A 147 5.26 -6.98 12.42
CA ALA A 147 4.07 -6.14 12.30
C ALA A 147 4.28 -4.71 12.86
N PRO A 148 3.90 -3.65 12.11
CA PRO A 148 4.05 -2.25 12.54
C PRO A 148 3.42 -1.94 13.90
N GLU A 149 2.32 -2.62 14.25
CA GLU A 149 1.65 -2.44 15.54
C GLU A 149 2.56 -2.83 16.73
N SER A 150 3.33 -3.92 16.60
CA SER A 150 4.28 -4.33 17.62
C SER A 150 5.45 -3.34 17.75
N ALA A 151 5.92 -2.79 16.63
CA ALA A 151 6.93 -1.72 16.64
C ALA A 151 6.37 -0.45 17.31
N ARG A 152 5.16 -0.02 16.92
CA ARG A 152 4.46 1.16 17.47
C ARG A 152 4.33 1.07 18.99
N ASN A 153 3.95 -0.09 19.51
CA ASN A 153 3.83 -0.32 20.95
C ASN A 153 5.16 -0.14 21.71
N LYS A 154 6.28 -0.58 21.13
CA LYS A 154 7.60 -0.37 21.74
C LYS A 154 8.01 1.09 21.69
N VAL A 155 7.85 1.74 20.54
CA VAL A 155 8.16 3.17 20.38
C VAL A 155 7.34 4.01 21.34
N GLN A 156 6.05 3.72 21.49
CA GLN A 156 5.16 4.45 22.38
C GLN A 156 5.58 4.33 23.86
N LYS A 157 6.13 3.18 24.29
CA LYS A 157 6.72 3.02 25.62
C LYS A 157 8.02 3.83 25.79
N ALA A 158 8.79 3.98 24.72
CA ALA A 158 10.03 4.75 24.71
C ALA A 158 9.82 6.27 24.63
N MET A 159 8.61 6.77 24.32
CA MET A 159 8.29 8.21 24.24
C MET A 159 8.67 9.04 25.47
N SER A 160 8.88 8.40 26.63
CA SER A 160 9.33 9.08 27.86
C SER A 160 10.74 9.70 27.76
N VAL A 161 11.57 9.25 26.81
CA VAL A 161 12.91 9.84 26.57
C VAL A 161 12.85 11.16 25.80
N VAL A 162 11.72 11.45 25.13
CA VAL A 162 11.55 12.67 24.33
C VAL A 162 11.50 13.90 25.26
N PRO A 163 12.33 14.93 25.01
CA PRO A 163 12.25 16.18 25.76
C PRO A 163 10.85 16.78 25.70
N ASN A 164 10.30 17.23 26.83
CA ASN A 164 8.94 17.79 26.90
C ASN A 164 7.85 16.89 26.28
N THR A 165 7.97 15.57 26.42
CA THR A 165 7.07 14.53 25.86
C THR A 165 5.57 14.88 25.93
N GLN A 166 5.11 15.62 26.95
CA GLN A 166 3.72 16.09 27.07
C GLN A 166 3.24 17.05 25.95
N PHE A 167 4.13 17.45 25.03
CA PHE A 167 3.80 18.26 23.85
C PHE A 167 3.47 17.42 22.63
N TYR A 168 3.81 16.13 22.66
CA TYR A 168 3.91 15.32 21.47
C TYR A 168 3.19 13.99 21.59
N ASP A 169 2.77 13.48 20.44
CA ASP A 169 2.30 12.13 20.21
C ASP A 169 3.21 11.45 19.18
N LEU A 170 3.04 10.14 19.03
CA LEU A 170 3.76 9.36 18.02
C LEU A 170 3.04 9.42 16.66
N GLY A 171 3.76 9.86 15.63
CA GLY A 171 3.26 9.93 14.26
C GLY A 171 3.02 8.55 13.60
N LYS A 172 2.70 8.56 12.30
CA LYS A 172 2.57 7.33 11.49
C LYS A 172 3.95 6.67 11.39
N LEU A 173 4.02 5.36 11.66
CA LEU A 173 5.25 4.59 11.42
C LEU A 173 5.39 4.37 9.92
N GLN A 174 6.60 4.47 9.39
CA GLN A 174 6.90 4.24 7.98
C GLN A 174 8.06 3.25 7.87
N ALA A 175 7.87 2.19 7.07
CA ALA A 175 8.93 1.25 6.76
C ALA A 175 9.83 1.83 5.67
N GLN A 176 11.15 1.75 5.85
CA GLN A 176 12.12 2.19 4.85
C GLN A 176 13.46 1.49 5.07
N GLN A 177 14.38 1.63 4.12
CA GLN A 177 15.76 1.16 4.26
C GLN A 177 16.64 2.35 4.64
N VAL A 178 17.38 2.24 5.75
CA VAL A 178 18.38 3.23 6.17
C VAL A 178 19.68 2.49 6.42
N ASP A 179 20.78 2.93 5.81
CA ASP A 179 22.10 2.30 5.93
C ASP A 179 22.12 0.77 5.66
N GLY A 180 21.27 0.32 4.74
CA GLY A 180 21.15 -1.11 4.40
C GLY A 180 20.26 -1.92 5.35
N GLU A 181 19.78 -1.34 6.45
CA GLU A 181 18.87 -1.99 7.40
C GLU A 181 17.41 -1.57 7.15
N ILE A 182 16.48 -2.53 7.19
CA ILE A 182 15.05 -2.24 7.13
C ILE A 182 14.57 -1.80 8.51
N VAL A 183 14.10 -0.56 8.61
CA VAL A 183 13.68 0.07 9.86
C VAL A 183 12.28 0.66 9.74
N TYR A 184 11.62 0.81 10.89
CA TYR A 184 10.47 1.69 11.03
C TYR A 184 10.91 3.04 11.60
N ILE A 185 10.60 4.11 10.86
CA ILE A 185 10.76 5.48 11.32
C ILE A 185 9.41 6.00 11.81
N ALA A 186 9.41 6.67 12.96
CA ALA A 186 8.21 7.28 13.52
C ALA A 186 8.50 8.72 13.97
N PRO A 187 7.87 9.74 13.35
CA PRO A 187 8.10 11.12 13.74
C PRO A 187 7.45 11.41 15.08
N VAL A 188 8.06 12.30 15.85
CA VAL A 188 7.41 12.94 17.00
C VAL A 188 6.57 14.10 16.47
N GLU A 189 5.27 14.08 16.75
CA GLU A 189 4.28 15.01 16.21
C GLU A 189 3.60 15.79 17.36
N PHE A 190 3.20 17.04 17.16
CA PHE A 190 2.45 17.80 18.14
C PHE A 190 1.09 17.18 18.47
N SER A 191 0.76 17.08 19.76
CA SER A 191 -0.52 16.50 20.20
C SER A 191 -1.71 17.45 20.10
N SER A 192 -1.49 18.77 19.98
CA SER A 192 -2.57 19.74 19.77
C SER A 192 -2.07 21.13 19.38
N PHE A 193 -3.00 21.99 18.94
CA PHE A 193 -2.75 23.40 18.60
C PHE A 193 -1.98 24.17 19.68
N TRP A 194 -2.36 24.03 20.95
CA TRP A 194 -1.69 24.75 22.04
C TRP A 194 -0.31 24.20 22.37
N ARG A 195 -0.02 22.93 22.02
CA ARG A 195 1.33 22.38 22.12
C ARG A 195 2.19 22.88 20.98
N TYR A 196 1.69 22.84 19.74
CA TYR A 196 2.33 23.47 18.59
C TYR A 196 2.68 24.95 18.85
N PHE A 197 1.72 25.75 19.31
CA PHE A 197 1.93 27.18 19.53
C PHE A 197 3.01 27.48 20.58
N ARG A 198 3.17 26.60 21.59
CA ARG A 198 4.19 26.76 22.64
C ARG A 198 5.53 26.11 22.29
N GLY A 199 5.51 24.93 21.67
CA GLY A 199 6.68 24.12 21.34
C GLY A 199 7.42 24.62 20.11
N LYS A 200 6.69 25.16 19.12
CA LYS A 200 7.17 25.70 17.83
C LYS A 200 7.82 24.68 16.89
N GLU A 201 8.59 23.74 17.43
CA GLU A 201 9.26 22.64 16.72
C GLU A 201 9.02 21.33 17.48
N THR A 202 9.01 20.20 16.78
CA THR A 202 9.07 18.86 17.38
C THR A 202 10.52 18.44 17.60
N GLU A 203 10.74 17.40 18.40
CA GLU A 203 12.10 17.08 18.89
C GLU A 203 12.87 16.07 18.03
N GLY A 204 12.23 15.36 17.10
CA GLY A 204 12.89 14.30 16.33
C GLY A 204 11.97 13.17 15.91
N TYR A 205 12.57 12.00 15.75
CA TYR A 205 11.90 10.77 15.37
C TYR A 205 12.51 9.57 16.10
N PHE A 206 11.79 8.46 16.09
CA PHE A 206 12.30 7.17 16.53
C PHE A 206 12.65 6.30 15.33
N SER A 207 13.72 5.53 15.47
CA SER A 207 14.06 4.42 14.57
C SER A 207 13.99 3.10 15.33
N ILE A 208 13.47 2.05 14.70
CA ILE A 208 13.49 0.69 15.24
C ILE A 208 13.64 -0.32 14.10
N PRO A 209 14.58 -1.27 14.18
CA PRO A 209 14.70 -2.36 13.20
C PRO A 209 13.36 -3.08 12.98
N ALA A 210 12.96 -3.19 11.71
CA ALA A 210 11.70 -3.81 11.32
C ALA A 210 11.80 -5.35 11.30
N THR A 211 12.99 -5.91 11.17
CA THR A 211 13.22 -7.37 11.03
C THR A 211 13.60 -8.06 12.34
N ASN A 212 13.85 -7.30 13.41
CA ASN A 212 14.31 -7.83 14.69
C ASN A 212 13.29 -7.57 15.81
N ILE A 213 12.58 -8.61 16.21
CA ILE A 213 11.58 -8.52 17.27
C ILE A 213 12.15 -8.20 18.65
N ASN A 214 13.45 -8.36 18.88
CA ASN A 214 14.08 -8.03 20.16
C ASN A 214 14.67 -6.62 20.18
N ALA A 215 14.69 -5.92 19.04
CA ALA A 215 15.22 -4.58 18.95
C ALA A 215 14.46 -3.58 19.84
N GLN A 216 15.19 -2.59 20.33
CA GLN A 216 14.64 -1.47 21.08
C GLN A 216 14.65 -0.23 20.19
N PRO A 217 13.65 0.66 20.34
CA PRO A 217 13.62 1.90 19.58
C PRO A 217 14.72 2.85 20.07
N GLU A 218 15.34 3.55 19.12
CA GLU A 218 16.29 4.63 19.34
C GLU A 218 15.61 5.96 19.05
N PHE A 219 15.84 6.97 19.88
CA PHE A 219 15.35 8.34 19.65
C PHE A 219 16.47 9.18 19.05
N ILE A 220 16.23 9.73 17.87
CA ILE A 220 17.17 10.60 17.16
C ILE A 220 16.63 12.02 17.24
N GLN A 221 17.42 12.90 17.85
CA GLN A 221 17.04 14.30 18.02
C GLN A 221 17.27 15.06 16.71
N ASN A 222 16.18 15.52 16.09
CA ASN A 222 16.24 16.34 14.88
C ASN A 222 15.03 17.28 14.87
N LYS A 223 15.25 18.59 15.06
CA LYS A 223 14.13 19.51 15.28
C LYS A 223 13.38 19.78 14.00
N MET A 224 12.07 19.55 14.02
CA MET A 224 11.22 19.73 12.85
C MET A 224 10.16 20.79 13.12
N ARG A 225 10.13 21.83 12.29
CA ARG A 225 9.12 22.89 12.34
C ARG A 225 7.94 22.60 11.44
N TYR A 226 8.19 21.94 10.31
CA TYR A 226 7.21 21.56 9.31
C TYR A 226 6.92 20.08 9.43
N THR A 227 5.72 19.75 9.90
CA THR A 227 5.29 18.37 10.16
C THR A 227 3.81 18.18 9.80
N ASN A 228 3.30 16.95 9.84
CA ASN A 228 1.88 16.70 9.59
C ASN A 228 0.98 17.31 10.67
N SER A 229 1.42 17.30 11.93
CA SER A 229 0.70 17.90 13.05
C SER A 229 0.91 19.40 13.23
N SER A 230 1.87 19.99 12.50
CA SER A 230 2.12 21.41 12.56
C SER A 230 0.96 22.20 11.96
N PHE A 231 0.66 23.37 12.53
CA PHE A 231 -0.48 24.18 12.11
C PHE A 231 -0.10 25.24 11.07
N PHE A 232 -1.14 25.77 10.41
CA PHE A 232 -1.05 26.81 9.41
C PHE A 232 -0.10 26.45 8.27
N ASN A 233 0.78 27.37 7.85
CA ASN A 233 1.74 27.17 6.76
C ASN A 233 2.96 26.32 7.17
N HIS A 234 3.02 25.82 8.41
CA HIS A 234 4.00 24.79 8.79
C HIS A 234 3.44 23.37 8.60
N ASN A 235 2.15 23.23 8.27
CA ASN A 235 1.60 21.93 7.90
C ASN A 235 2.21 21.48 6.56
N VAL A 236 2.74 20.25 6.50
CA VAL A 236 3.43 19.74 5.30
C VAL A 236 2.51 19.71 4.08
N GLN A 237 1.31 19.15 4.18
CA GLN A 237 0.35 19.09 3.06
C GLN A 237 0.01 20.49 2.51
N ARG A 238 -0.11 21.49 3.39
CA ARG A 238 -0.33 22.88 2.99
C ARG A 238 0.86 23.53 2.30
N THR A 239 2.05 23.15 2.73
CA THR A 239 3.31 23.61 2.14
C THR A 239 3.41 23.07 0.71
N VAL A 240 3.16 21.77 0.52
CA VAL A 240 3.08 21.12 -0.80
C VAL A 240 1.98 21.73 -1.66
N TYR A 241 0.76 21.92 -1.12
CA TYR A 241 -0.35 22.53 -1.87
C TYR A 241 -0.06 23.96 -2.32
N SER A 242 0.71 24.71 -1.53
CA SER A 242 1.04 26.10 -1.87
C SER A 242 1.92 26.21 -3.12
N GLU A 243 2.75 25.20 -3.37
CA GLU A 243 3.66 25.10 -4.50
C GLU A 243 2.99 24.40 -5.69
N HIS A 244 2.28 23.30 -5.43
CA HIS A 244 1.61 22.46 -6.43
C HIS A 244 0.09 22.43 -6.25
N PRO A 245 -0.61 23.56 -6.37
CA PRO A 245 -2.07 23.60 -6.20
C PRO A 245 -2.82 22.87 -7.32
N ASP A 246 -2.16 22.55 -8.44
CA ASP A 246 -2.70 21.82 -9.60
C ASP A 246 -2.51 20.30 -9.51
N HIS A 247 -1.82 19.80 -8.48
CA HIS A 247 -1.63 18.37 -8.26
C HIS A 247 -2.53 17.85 -7.11
N ILE A 248 -3.02 16.63 -7.26
CA ILE A 248 -3.73 15.91 -6.20
C ILE A 248 -2.67 15.26 -5.31
N GLN A 249 -2.80 15.43 -3.99
CA GLN A 249 -1.96 14.76 -3.00
C GLN A 249 -2.58 13.41 -2.63
N SER A 250 -1.76 12.35 -2.59
CA SER A 250 -2.21 11.01 -2.20
C SER A 250 -1.77 10.65 -0.78
N GLY A 251 -2.72 10.57 0.15
CA GLY A 251 -2.46 10.24 1.55
C GLY A 251 -1.86 11.38 2.38
N GLU A 252 -1.41 11.04 3.58
CA GLU A 252 -0.60 11.93 4.42
C GLU A 252 0.87 11.88 4.01
N ALA A 253 1.62 12.96 4.28
CA ALA A 253 3.05 12.97 3.97
C ALA A 253 3.79 11.95 4.85
N GLN A 254 4.71 11.20 4.26
CA GLN A 254 5.47 10.15 4.94
C GLN A 254 6.84 10.71 5.34
N ILE A 255 7.41 10.22 6.44
CA ILE A 255 8.77 10.59 6.84
C ILE A 255 9.77 9.59 6.24
N GLU A 256 10.80 10.10 5.57
CA GLU A 256 11.98 9.35 5.13
C GLU A 256 13.22 9.98 5.75
N VAL A 257 14.27 9.21 5.95
CA VAL A 257 15.52 9.63 6.58
C VAL A 257 16.66 9.35 5.61
N ASP A 258 17.49 10.34 5.35
CA ASP A 258 18.69 10.13 4.53
C ASP A 258 19.81 9.43 5.30
N ASP A 259 20.85 9.01 4.57
CA ASP A 259 22.04 8.34 5.13
C ASP A 259 22.80 9.19 6.17
N GLU A 260 22.53 10.51 6.27
CA GLU A 260 23.11 11.39 7.28
C GLU A 260 22.24 11.50 8.54
N GLY A 261 21.08 10.82 8.58
CA GLY A 261 20.12 10.87 9.68
C GLY A 261 19.25 12.13 9.68
N LYS A 262 19.16 12.86 8.56
CA LYS A 262 18.26 13.99 8.42
C LYS A 262 16.89 13.50 7.93
N PRO A 263 15.80 13.84 8.65
CA PRO A 263 14.45 13.50 8.22
C PRO A 263 13.96 14.46 7.13
N TRP A 264 13.10 13.93 6.28
CA TRP A 264 12.41 14.60 5.19
C TRP A 264 10.95 14.16 5.18
N TYR A 265 10.02 15.09 4.93
CA TYR A 265 8.65 14.68 4.64
C TYR A 265 8.47 14.57 3.13
N ILE A 266 8.05 13.40 2.66
CA ILE A 266 7.72 13.16 1.27
C ILE A 266 6.20 13.09 1.10
N GLN A 267 5.69 13.60 -0.02
CA GLN A 267 4.27 13.54 -0.35
C GLN A 267 4.13 13.15 -1.81
N THR A 268 3.51 12.00 -2.07
CA THR A 268 3.11 11.61 -3.42
C THR A 268 2.06 12.59 -3.95
N ILE A 269 2.33 13.14 -5.13
CA ILE A 269 1.44 14.04 -5.85
C ILE A 269 1.32 13.62 -7.31
N TYR A 270 0.18 13.86 -7.94
CA TYR A 270 -0.01 13.54 -9.36
C TYR A 270 -0.93 14.54 -10.05
N LYS A 271 -0.78 14.65 -11.37
CA LYS A 271 -1.77 15.33 -12.20
C LYS A 271 -2.86 14.33 -12.59
N PRO A 272 -4.14 14.61 -12.33
CA PRO A 272 -5.20 13.70 -12.74
C PRO A 272 -5.44 13.77 -14.25
N LEU A 273 -6.11 12.76 -14.79
CA LEU A 273 -6.59 12.75 -16.18
C LEU A 273 -7.47 13.97 -16.46
N VAL A 274 -7.28 14.57 -17.64
CA VAL A 274 -7.97 15.79 -18.06
C VAL A 274 -9.49 15.63 -17.95
N PHE A 275 -10.20 16.66 -17.47
CA PHE A 275 -11.65 16.63 -17.20
C PHE A 275 -12.11 15.63 -16.11
N SER A 276 -11.20 15.05 -15.34
CA SER A 276 -11.53 14.19 -14.21
C SER A 276 -10.62 14.51 -13.00
N ASN A 277 -10.89 13.84 -11.87
CA ASN A 277 -9.98 13.79 -10.72
C ASN A 277 -9.38 12.38 -10.56
N ARG A 278 -9.44 11.56 -11.61
CA ARG A 278 -8.91 10.19 -11.60
C ARG A 278 -7.39 10.25 -11.78
N PRO A 279 -6.61 9.40 -11.09
CA PRO A 279 -5.18 9.42 -11.23
C PRO A 279 -4.76 9.03 -12.66
N ASP A 280 -3.70 9.67 -13.11
CA ASP A 280 -2.92 9.26 -14.27
C ASP A 280 -1.62 8.68 -13.73
N MET A 281 -1.47 7.35 -13.80
CA MET A 281 -0.37 6.65 -13.14
C MET A 281 0.98 6.88 -13.84
N ASP A 282 0.97 7.44 -15.05
CA ASP A 282 2.18 7.87 -15.76
C ASP A 282 2.68 9.25 -15.31
N GLN A 283 1.95 9.95 -14.44
CA GLN A 283 2.22 11.33 -14.03
C GLN A 283 2.39 11.47 -12.51
N ILE A 284 3.03 10.48 -11.88
CA ILE A 284 3.31 10.47 -10.45
C ILE A 284 4.63 11.20 -10.15
N LYS A 285 4.57 12.07 -9.15
CA LYS A 285 5.71 12.83 -8.62
C LYS A 285 5.76 12.70 -7.11
N VAL A 286 6.91 13.01 -6.55
CA VAL A 286 7.10 13.13 -5.10
C VAL A 286 7.56 14.55 -4.77
N ALA A 287 6.84 15.20 -3.87
CA ALA A 287 7.26 16.47 -3.27
C ALA A 287 8.03 16.17 -1.98
N VAL A 288 9.26 16.66 -1.89
CA VAL A 288 10.18 16.46 -0.76
C VAL A 288 10.28 17.77 0.01
N VAL A 289 9.91 17.75 1.27
CA VAL A 289 9.83 18.92 2.14
C VAL A 289 10.91 18.87 3.20
N ASP A 290 11.74 19.90 3.26
CA ASP A 290 12.68 20.09 4.37
C ASP A 290 11.89 20.46 5.64
N PRO A 291 11.94 19.64 6.71
CA PRO A 291 11.13 19.89 7.90
C PRO A 291 11.60 21.09 8.73
N VAL A 292 12.77 21.67 8.44
CA VAL A 292 13.32 22.85 9.13
C VAL A 292 12.93 24.13 8.39
N THR A 293 13.16 24.18 7.08
CA THR A 293 12.95 25.39 6.26
C THR A 293 11.56 25.47 5.64
N GLY A 294 10.93 24.32 5.37
CA GLY A 294 9.69 24.22 4.61
C GLY A 294 9.88 24.39 3.10
N ASP A 295 11.12 24.32 2.61
CA ASP A 295 11.41 24.32 1.18
C ASP A 295 10.89 23.01 0.56
N VAL A 296 10.34 23.11 -0.64
CA VAL A 296 9.75 21.98 -1.37
C VAL A 296 10.53 21.76 -2.65
N GLU A 297 11.13 20.59 -2.78
CA GLU A 297 11.67 20.08 -4.03
C GLU A 297 10.73 19.04 -4.61
N THR A 298 10.75 18.82 -5.92
CA THR A 298 9.80 17.91 -6.56
C THR A 298 10.49 17.14 -7.67
N TYR A 299 10.27 15.84 -7.66
CA TYR A 299 10.90 14.87 -8.54
C TYR A 299 9.83 14.04 -9.22
N ASP A 300 10.10 13.57 -10.44
CA ASP A 300 9.38 12.41 -10.97
C ASP A 300 9.67 11.21 -10.05
N ALA A 301 8.70 10.33 -9.83
CA ALA A 301 8.76 9.33 -8.76
C ALA A 301 10.00 8.40 -8.85
N ASP A 302 10.41 8.05 -10.06
CA ASP A 302 11.58 7.21 -10.35
C ASP A 302 12.92 7.97 -10.31
N GLN A 303 12.89 9.31 -10.28
CA GLN A 303 14.06 10.20 -10.26
C GLN A 303 14.30 10.85 -8.89
N ALA A 304 13.55 10.43 -7.87
CA ALA A 304 13.75 10.89 -6.50
C ALA A 304 15.15 10.52 -5.96
N PRO A 305 15.70 11.28 -4.99
CA PRO A 305 16.91 10.90 -4.26
C PRO A 305 16.91 9.44 -3.78
N ALA A 306 18.09 8.83 -3.71
CA ALA A 306 18.24 7.41 -3.44
C ALA A 306 17.61 6.96 -2.11
N PHE A 307 17.66 7.79 -1.07
CA PHE A 307 17.07 7.52 0.25
C PHE A 307 15.52 7.58 0.29
N ILE A 308 14.85 7.84 -0.84
CA ILE A 308 13.39 7.95 -0.90
C ILE A 308 12.78 6.69 -1.50
N GLU A 309 12.43 5.75 -0.64
CA GLU A 309 11.82 4.46 -0.98
C GLU A 309 10.36 4.62 -1.39
N GLY A 310 9.59 5.41 -0.65
CA GLY A 310 8.13 5.56 -0.78
C GLY A 310 7.66 6.69 -1.70
N SER A 311 8.27 6.90 -2.87
CA SER A 311 7.83 7.96 -3.80
C SER A 311 6.35 7.84 -4.19
N VAL A 312 5.86 6.61 -4.31
CA VAL A 312 4.44 6.23 -4.41
C VAL A 312 3.93 5.87 -3.03
N SER A 313 2.91 6.57 -2.54
CA SER A 313 2.35 6.31 -1.21
C SER A 313 1.52 5.03 -1.17
N SER A 314 1.38 4.45 0.03
CA SER A 314 0.53 3.28 0.28
C SER A 314 -0.92 3.48 -0.19
N GLU A 315 -1.43 4.71 -0.06
CA GLU A 315 -2.77 5.11 -0.48
C GLU A 315 -2.89 5.11 -2.01
N LEU A 316 -1.86 5.56 -2.74
CA LEU A 316 -1.88 5.52 -4.21
C LEU A 316 -1.76 4.08 -4.70
N ALA A 317 -0.90 3.27 -4.10
CA ALA A 317 -0.75 1.85 -4.42
C ALA A 317 -2.04 1.05 -4.16
N ALA A 318 -2.75 1.34 -3.06
CA ALA A 318 -4.05 0.74 -2.78
C ALA A 318 -5.09 1.10 -3.85
N ILE A 319 -5.12 2.37 -4.24
CA ILE A 319 -5.95 2.85 -5.35
C ILE A 319 -5.57 2.15 -6.65
N GLU A 320 -4.29 2.08 -6.98
CA GLU A 320 -3.78 1.41 -8.18
C GLU A 320 -4.23 -0.05 -8.26
N ASN A 321 -4.13 -0.80 -7.16
CA ASN A 321 -4.66 -2.15 -7.04
C ASN A 321 -6.17 -2.23 -7.26
N GLU A 322 -6.93 -1.25 -6.77
CA GLU A 322 -8.37 -1.15 -7.07
C GLU A 322 -8.62 -0.95 -8.57
N TYR A 323 -7.87 -0.06 -9.23
CA TYR A 323 -8.02 0.17 -10.66
C TYR A 323 -7.63 -1.05 -11.49
N PHE A 324 -6.47 -1.63 -11.19
CA PHE A 324 -5.97 -2.85 -11.81
C PHE A 324 -6.99 -4.00 -11.71
N GLY A 325 -7.57 -4.19 -10.54
CA GLY A 325 -8.53 -5.27 -10.30
C GLY A 325 -9.92 -5.02 -10.86
N LYS A 326 -10.54 -3.87 -10.55
CA LYS A 326 -11.98 -3.63 -10.82
C LYS A 326 -12.27 -3.14 -12.23
N TYR A 327 -11.40 -2.32 -12.79
CA TYR A 327 -11.68 -1.58 -14.03
C TYR A 327 -11.03 -2.20 -15.26
N VAL A 328 -10.52 -3.43 -15.16
CA VAL A 328 -10.22 -4.27 -16.32
C VAL A 328 -11.44 -4.34 -17.25
N ASN A 329 -11.26 -4.02 -18.53
CA ASN A 329 -12.32 -3.91 -19.53
C ASN A 329 -13.40 -2.82 -19.24
N GLY A 330 -13.12 -1.87 -18.36
CA GLY A 330 -13.89 -0.64 -18.17
C GLY A 330 -15.08 -0.74 -17.21
N TRP A 331 -15.74 0.41 -17.02
CA TRP A 331 -16.79 0.58 -16.01
C TRP A 331 -17.98 -0.38 -16.15
N LEU A 332 -18.50 -0.59 -17.37
CA LEU A 332 -19.62 -1.51 -17.58
C LEU A 332 -19.26 -2.95 -17.22
N ASN A 333 -18.03 -3.37 -17.49
CA ASN A 333 -17.54 -4.68 -17.07
C ASN A 333 -17.44 -4.75 -15.54
N SER A 334 -16.91 -3.71 -14.89
CA SER A 334 -16.79 -3.66 -13.43
C SER A 334 -18.12 -3.83 -12.69
N ILE A 335 -19.25 -3.47 -13.31
CA ILE A 335 -20.59 -3.57 -12.70
C ILE A 335 -21.33 -4.83 -13.18
N PHE A 336 -21.43 -5.04 -14.49
CA PHE A 336 -22.33 -6.03 -15.06
C PHE A 336 -21.61 -7.29 -15.57
N GLY A 337 -20.49 -7.12 -16.28
CA GLY A 337 -19.80 -8.23 -16.95
C GLY A 337 -18.97 -9.08 -15.99
N LYS A 338 -18.31 -8.44 -15.02
CA LYS A 338 -17.39 -9.03 -14.04
C LYS A 338 -16.31 -9.93 -14.66
N LYS A 339 -16.01 -9.76 -15.95
CA LYS A 339 -15.01 -10.54 -16.68
C LYS A 339 -13.62 -10.08 -16.25
N ASP A 340 -12.77 -11.01 -15.85
CA ASP A 340 -11.38 -10.78 -15.41
C ASP A 340 -11.23 -9.87 -14.18
N VAL A 341 -12.35 -9.44 -13.59
CA VAL A 341 -12.39 -8.55 -12.42
C VAL A 341 -11.83 -9.27 -11.21
N LYS A 342 -11.00 -8.55 -10.46
CA LYS A 342 -10.37 -9.01 -9.21
C LYS A 342 -10.58 -7.94 -8.15
N ILE A 343 -10.69 -8.36 -6.90
CA ILE A 343 -10.89 -7.46 -5.77
C ILE A 343 -9.64 -7.54 -4.88
N PRO A 344 -8.90 -6.43 -4.69
CA PRO A 344 -7.80 -6.44 -3.72
C PRO A 344 -8.35 -6.70 -2.32
N ASN A 345 -7.68 -7.56 -1.57
CA ASN A 345 -7.99 -7.79 -0.16
C ASN A 345 -7.51 -6.61 0.70
N GLU A 346 -8.16 -6.43 1.85
CA GLU A 346 -7.94 -5.28 2.74
C GLU A 346 -7.16 -5.66 4.01
N SER A 347 -6.36 -6.74 3.93
CA SER A 347 -5.58 -7.26 5.07
C SER A 347 -4.20 -6.59 5.23
N GLY A 348 -3.88 -5.61 4.39
CA GLY A 348 -2.61 -4.90 4.45
C GLY A 348 -2.47 -3.97 5.65
N THR A 349 -1.23 -3.65 6.02
CA THR A 349 -0.91 -2.87 7.23
C THR A 349 -0.95 -1.35 7.03
N GLU A 350 -0.85 -0.87 5.80
CA GLU A 350 -0.89 0.55 5.44
C GLU A 350 -1.89 0.79 4.32
N SER A 351 -3.03 1.40 4.63
CA SER A 351 -4.05 1.76 3.62
C SER A 351 -4.47 0.58 2.74
N SER A 352 -4.59 -0.61 3.33
CA SER A 352 -4.93 -1.89 2.70
C SER A 352 -3.81 -2.58 1.90
N VAL A 353 -2.59 -2.02 1.85
CA VAL A 353 -1.40 -2.67 1.28
C VAL A 353 -0.35 -2.95 2.36
N THR A 354 0.58 -3.88 2.12
CA THR A 354 1.66 -4.20 3.05
C THR A 354 3.02 -3.85 2.46
N PRO A 355 3.81 -2.94 3.06
CA PRO A 355 5.20 -2.71 2.65
C PRO A 355 6.05 -3.95 2.92
N ILE A 356 6.76 -4.41 1.89
CA ILE A 356 7.73 -5.51 1.94
C ILE A 356 9.02 -5.09 1.23
N PHE A 357 10.11 -5.79 1.50
CA PHE A 357 11.43 -5.47 0.95
C PHE A 357 12.01 -6.68 0.25
N ASN A 358 12.65 -6.46 -0.89
CA ASN A 358 13.42 -7.51 -1.54
C ASN A 358 14.85 -7.61 -0.96
N GLU A 359 15.66 -8.55 -1.47
CA GLU A 359 17.06 -8.72 -1.04
C GLU A 359 17.95 -7.50 -1.28
N GLY A 360 17.59 -6.67 -2.27
CA GLY A 360 18.29 -5.42 -2.58
C GLY A 360 17.88 -4.25 -1.69
N GLY A 361 16.87 -4.43 -0.82
CA GLY A 361 16.32 -3.36 0.00
C GLY A 361 15.29 -2.48 -0.69
N GLU A 362 14.87 -2.83 -1.91
CA GLU A 362 13.82 -2.10 -2.61
C GLU A 362 12.46 -2.41 -1.99
N MET A 363 11.67 -1.36 -1.73
CA MET A 363 10.34 -1.48 -1.15
C MET A 363 9.27 -1.77 -2.21
N PHE A 364 8.38 -2.70 -1.89
CA PHE A 364 7.18 -3.02 -2.67
C PHE A 364 5.95 -3.02 -1.78
N TYR A 365 4.79 -2.70 -2.34
CA TYR A 365 3.51 -2.89 -1.70
C TYR A 365 2.88 -4.21 -2.15
N PHE A 366 2.72 -5.12 -1.20
CA PHE A 366 2.06 -6.41 -1.39
C PHE A 366 0.55 -6.29 -1.21
N THR A 367 -0.22 -6.94 -2.10
CA THR A 367 -1.67 -7.11 -1.96
C THR A 367 -2.13 -8.37 -2.70
N ASP A 368 -2.87 -9.25 -2.02
CA ASP A 368 -3.52 -10.39 -2.67
C ASP A 368 -4.86 -10.02 -3.29
N MET A 369 -5.19 -10.72 -4.37
CA MET A 369 -6.34 -10.44 -5.22
C MET A 369 -7.34 -11.58 -5.11
N ALA A 370 -8.56 -11.28 -4.70
CA ALA A 370 -9.65 -12.24 -4.55
C ALA A 370 -10.65 -12.18 -5.70
N SER A 371 -11.48 -13.21 -5.79
CA SER A 371 -12.62 -13.24 -6.71
C SER A 371 -13.70 -12.24 -6.29
N PRO A 372 -14.38 -11.55 -7.23
CA PRO A 372 -15.51 -10.69 -6.93
C PRO A 372 -16.77 -11.46 -6.50
N LYS A 373 -16.73 -12.79 -6.52
CA LYS A 373 -17.86 -13.64 -6.13
C LYS A 373 -17.78 -13.94 -4.63
N GLU A 374 -18.79 -13.49 -3.88
CA GLU A 374 -18.85 -13.55 -2.41
C GLU A 374 -18.70 -14.95 -1.78
N ASN A 375 -18.81 -16.03 -2.56
CA ASN A 375 -18.70 -17.42 -2.08
C ASN A 375 -17.41 -18.12 -2.55
N ILE A 376 -16.39 -17.37 -2.99
CA ILE A 376 -15.09 -17.91 -3.37
C ILE A 376 -14.04 -17.30 -2.43
N ASP A 377 -13.65 -18.06 -1.42
CA ASP A 377 -12.60 -17.73 -0.46
C ASP A 377 -11.23 -18.19 -0.99
N SER A 378 -10.90 -17.82 -2.22
CA SER A 378 -9.64 -18.19 -2.88
C SER A 378 -8.99 -16.98 -3.54
N ALA A 379 -7.68 -16.87 -3.37
CA ALA A 379 -6.88 -15.91 -4.11
C ALA A 379 -6.81 -16.31 -5.59
N LEU A 380 -6.85 -15.28 -6.44
CA LEU A 380 -6.61 -15.34 -7.87
C LEU A 380 -5.14 -15.01 -8.22
N GLY A 381 -4.32 -14.70 -7.20
CA GLY A 381 -2.96 -14.22 -7.32
C GLY A 381 -2.69 -13.05 -6.39
N TYR A 382 -1.56 -12.39 -6.55
CA TYR A 382 -1.19 -11.21 -5.77
C TYR A 382 -0.37 -10.23 -6.60
N THR A 383 -0.25 -9.01 -6.10
CA THR A 383 0.46 -7.90 -6.74
C THR A 383 1.59 -7.43 -5.87
N LEU A 384 2.69 -7.04 -6.52
CA LEU A 384 3.76 -6.24 -5.94
C LEU A 384 3.86 -4.94 -6.73
N ILE A 385 3.59 -3.81 -6.08
CA ILE A 385 3.79 -2.47 -6.67
C ILE A 385 5.11 -1.92 -6.13
N ASN A 386 6.08 -1.64 -7.01
CA ASN A 386 7.34 -1.02 -6.60
C ASN A 386 7.07 0.38 -6.03
N ALA A 387 7.45 0.63 -4.78
CA ALA A 387 7.06 1.84 -4.07
C ALA A 387 7.76 3.12 -4.57
N ARG A 388 8.80 2.97 -5.39
CA ARG A 388 9.49 4.10 -6.02
C ARG A 388 8.93 4.42 -7.39
N THR A 389 8.74 3.40 -8.23
CA THR A 389 8.35 3.58 -9.64
C THR A 389 6.85 3.46 -9.90
N GLY A 390 6.08 2.86 -8.99
CA GLY A 390 4.68 2.51 -9.23
C GLY A 390 4.47 1.37 -10.22
N THR A 391 5.53 0.63 -10.59
CA THR A 391 5.37 -0.52 -11.49
C THR A 391 4.69 -1.67 -10.77
N LEU A 392 3.54 -2.13 -11.28
CA LEU A 392 2.76 -3.24 -10.76
C LEU A 392 3.17 -4.55 -11.44
N THR A 393 3.59 -5.53 -10.65
CA THR A 393 3.77 -6.92 -11.12
C THR A 393 2.67 -7.79 -10.55
N TYR A 394 1.91 -8.47 -11.42
CA TYR A 394 0.86 -9.40 -11.02
C TYR A 394 1.35 -10.85 -11.13
N TYR A 395 1.32 -11.55 -10.01
CA TYR A 395 1.71 -12.95 -9.87
C TYR A 395 0.47 -13.85 -9.89
N ASN A 396 0.29 -14.57 -10.99
CA ASN A 396 -0.95 -15.29 -11.29
C ASN A 396 -0.74 -16.72 -11.82
N GLY A 397 0.45 -17.29 -11.65
CA GLY A 397 0.76 -18.67 -12.04
C GLY A 397 -0.18 -19.69 -11.39
N GLN A 398 -0.26 -20.90 -11.95
CA GLN A 398 -1.20 -21.93 -11.51
C GLN A 398 -1.09 -22.25 -10.01
N GLN A 399 0.12 -22.20 -9.45
CA GLN A 399 0.35 -22.44 -8.01
C GLN A 399 -0.25 -21.34 -7.12
N ASN A 400 -0.44 -20.12 -7.65
CA ASN A 400 -0.97 -18.97 -6.93
C ASN A 400 -2.49 -18.80 -7.12
N GLN A 401 -3.14 -19.71 -7.87
CA GLN A 401 -4.59 -19.71 -8.11
C GLN A 401 -5.27 -20.79 -7.29
N GLY A 402 -6.45 -20.48 -6.73
CA GLY A 402 -7.22 -21.45 -5.95
C GLY A 402 -6.60 -21.77 -4.59
N ILE A 403 -5.59 -20.99 -4.18
CA ILE A 403 -5.02 -21.01 -2.83
C ILE A 403 -5.86 -20.15 -1.89
N MET A 404 -5.68 -20.37 -0.60
CA MET A 404 -6.28 -19.54 0.45
C MET A 404 -5.80 -18.09 0.35
N ASP A 405 -6.71 -17.15 0.61
CA ASP A 405 -6.41 -15.72 0.63
C ASP A 405 -5.87 -15.24 1.98
N SER A 406 -5.47 -13.96 2.06
CA SER A 406 -4.88 -13.38 3.28
C SER A 406 -5.85 -13.42 4.49
N LYS A 407 -7.16 -13.29 4.25
CA LYS A 407 -8.19 -13.40 5.29
C LYS A 407 -8.24 -14.82 5.87
N GLY A 408 -8.19 -15.84 5.01
CA GLY A 408 -8.11 -17.24 5.43
C GLY A 408 -6.87 -17.51 6.28
N ALA A 409 -5.70 -16.99 5.87
CA ALA A 409 -4.45 -17.14 6.62
C ALA A 409 -4.55 -16.51 8.03
N VAL A 410 -5.12 -15.31 8.14
CA VAL A 410 -5.38 -14.66 9.43
C VAL A 410 -6.36 -15.47 10.28
N GLN A 411 -7.41 -16.05 9.68
CA GLN A 411 -8.38 -16.87 10.42
C GLN A 411 -7.77 -18.14 11.00
N ILE A 412 -6.80 -18.78 10.32
CA ILE A 412 -6.08 -19.94 10.86
C ILE A 412 -5.35 -19.54 12.14
N VAL A 413 -4.63 -18.42 12.12
CA VAL A 413 -3.94 -17.89 13.32
C VAL A 413 -4.94 -17.62 14.45
N ASN A 414 -6.05 -16.95 14.15
CA ASN A 414 -7.07 -16.61 15.15
C ASN A 414 -7.71 -17.84 15.81
N LYS A 415 -7.82 -18.95 15.06
CA LYS A 415 -8.40 -20.22 15.54
C LYS A 415 -7.39 -21.12 16.26
N GLN A 416 -6.08 -20.87 16.14
CA GLN A 416 -5.05 -21.69 16.75
C GLN A 416 -5.03 -21.60 18.28
N TYR A 417 -5.20 -20.38 18.82
CA TYR A 417 -5.20 -20.11 20.27
C TYR A 417 -6.39 -19.21 20.68
N PRO A 418 -7.64 -19.67 20.51
CA PRO A 418 -8.83 -18.86 20.75
C PRO A 418 -8.92 -18.39 22.21
N GLU A 419 -8.38 -19.14 23.16
CA GLU A 419 -8.35 -18.81 24.58
C GLU A 419 -7.46 -17.60 24.91
N LYS A 420 -6.47 -17.32 24.06
CA LYS A 420 -5.52 -16.21 24.26
C LYS A 420 -5.96 -14.93 23.55
N ASN A 421 -6.99 -15.01 22.70
CA ASN A 421 -7.41 -13.94 21.80
C ASN A 421 -6.25 -13.38 20.96
N TRP A 422 -5.35 -14.27 20.52
CA TRP A 422 -4.27 -13.88 19.61
C TRP A 422 -4.82 -13.68 18.20
N THR A 423 -4.23 -12.74 17.48
CA THR A 423 -4.68 -12.38 16.13
C THR A 423 -3.54 -12.43 15.12
N GLY A 424 -3.86 -12.91 13.91
CA GLY A 424 -2.97 -12.82 12.77
C GLY A 424 -2.98 -11.41 12.19
N THR A 425 -1.81 -10.89 11.84
CA THR A 425 -1.63 -9.60 11.19
C THR A 425 -0.51 -9.66 10.15
N MET A 426 -0.46 -8.67 9.26
CA MET A 426 0.55 -8.56 8.21
C MET A 426 0.76 -9.88 7.43
N PRO A 427 -0.31 -10.50 6.88
CA PRO A 427 -0.15 -11.69 6.06
C PRO A 427 0.54 -11.32 4.73
N VAL A 428 1.67 -11.95 4.45
CA VAL A 428 2.42 -11.77 3.19
C VAL A 428 2.68 -13.14 2.58
N LEU A 429 2.44 -13.26 1.27
CA LEU A 429 2.68 -14.50 0.54
C LEU A 429 4.10 -14.50 -0.04
N TYR A 430 4.87 -15.52 0.31
CA TYR A 430 6.21 -15.77 -0.25
C TYR A 430 6.24 -17.13 -0.94
N ASN A 431 7.18 -17.30 -1.87
CA ASN A 431 7.50 -18.61 -2.42
C ASN A 431 8.56 -19.30 -1.54
N VAL A 432 8.21 -20.32 -0.76
CA VAL A 432 9.18 -21.08 0.04
C VAL A 432 9.46 -22.42 -0.65
N ASP A 433 10.63 -22.53 -1.27
CA ASP A 433 11.11 -23.74 -1.96
C ASP A 433 10.14 -24.32 -3.01
N GLY A 434 9.44 -23.45 -3.76
CA GLY A 434 8.44 -23.83 -4.76
C GLY A 434 7.02 -23.98 -4.19
N HIS A 435 6.79 -23.52 -2.97
CA HIS A 435 5.48 -23.55 -2.33
C HIS A 435 5.03 -22.15 -1.94
N PRO A 436 3.88 -21.67 -2.42
CA PRO A 436 3.26 -20.46 -1.90
C PRO A 436 2.93 -20.61 -0.41
N THR A 437 3.50 -19.72 0.40
CA THR A 437 3.45 -19.77 1.86
C THR A 437 3.09 -18.41 2.42
N TRP A 438 2.01 -18.36 3.20
CA TRP A 438 1.64 -17.19 3.98
C TRP A 438 2.53 -17.11 5.21
N ILE A 439 3.24 -16.00 5.34
CA ILE A 439 3.96 -15.61 6.55
C ILE A 439 3.08 -14.59 7.27
N VAL A 440 2.67 -14.91 8.50
CA VAL A 440 1.74 -14.10 9.30
C VAL A 440 2.37 -13.81 10.66
N ASN A 441 2.27 -12.57 11.12
CA ASN A 441 2.66 -12.18 12.47
C ASN A 441 1.51 -12.47 13.44
N VAL A 442 1.79 -13.07 14.59
CA VAL A 442 0.81 -13.35 15.64
C VAL A 442 0.96 -12.35 16.78
N LEU A 443 -0.06 -11.53 17.02
CA LEU A 443 -0.08 -10.53 18.10
C LEU A 443 -1.06 -10.91 19.21
N ASP A 444 -0.77 -10.47 20.44
CA ASP A 444 -1.75 -10.48 21.53
C ASP A 444 -2.70 -9.28 21.47
N PRO A 445 -3.75 -9.24 22.32
CA PRO A 445 -4.70 -8.12 22.35
C PRO A 445 -4.09 -6.75 22.68
N ASN A 446 -2.84 -6.69 23.16
CA ASN A 446 -2.12 -5.44 23.39
C ASN A 446 -1.23 -5.06 22.20
N GLY A 447 -1.34 -5.76 21.07
CA GLY A 447 -0.53 -5.56 19.88
C GLY A 447 0.93 -5.96 20.05
N LEU A 448 1.25 -6.83 21.02
CA LEU A 448 2.61 -7.34 21.21
C LEU A 448 2.80 -8.63 20.43
N PHE A 449 3.88 -8.70 19.66
CA PHE A 449 4.28 -9.91 18.96
C PHE A 449 4.42 -11.11 19.90
N LYS A 450 3.98 -12.27 19.41
CA LYS A 450 4.13 -13.57 20.06
C LYS A 450 4.88 -14.55 19.18
N GLN A 451 4.43 -14.77 17.95
CA GLN A 451 4.95 -15.82 17.07
C GLN A 451 4.85 -15.43 15.60
N TYR A 452 5.62 -16.10 14.76
CA TYR A 452 5.41 -16.19 13.32
C TYR A 452 4.59 -17.44 13.02
N ALA A 453 3.69 -17.35 12.04
CA ALA A 453 3.00 -18.49 11.45
C ALA A 453 3.37 -18.60 9.98
N TYR A 454 3.81 -19.78 9.56
CA TYR A 454 4.09 -20.13 8.17
C TYR A 454 3.03 -21.15 7.72
N ILE A 455 2.18 -20.75 6.78
CA ILE A 455 0.99 -21.51 6.40
C ILE A 455 1.07 -21.80 4.90
N LYS A 456 0.97 -23.07 4.51
CA LYS A 456 0.97 -23.46 3.09
C LYS A 456 -0.32 -22.95 2.45
N ALA A 457 -0.23 -22.11 1.42
CA ALA A 457 -1.41 -21.44 0.89
C ALA A 457 -2.40 -22.42 0.22
N ALA A 458 -1.90 -23.54 -0.31
CA ALA A 458 -2.71 -24.60 -0.90
C ALA A 458 -3.30 -25.60 0.12
N ASP A 459 -2.89 -25.55 1.39
CA ASP A 459 -3.34 -26.48 2.44
C ASP A 459 -3.47 -25.74 3.78
N SER A 460 -4.71 -25.37 4.13
CA SER A 460 -5.02 -24.62 5.35
C SER A 460 -4.69 -25.38 6.63
N ASP A 461 -4.59 -26.71 6.59
CA ASP A 461 -4.25 -27.52 7.75
C ASP A 461 -2.74 -27.61 7.97
N PHE A 462 -1.94 -27.16 6.99
CA PHE A 462 -0.49 -27.11 7.07
C PHE A 462 -0.03 -25.73 7.56
N ALA A 463 0.17 -25.62 8.88
CA ALA A 463 0.68 -24.41 9.53
C ALA A 463 1.78 -24.74 10.56
N VAL A 464 2.84 -23.93 10.57
CA VAL A 464 3.96 -24.01 11.52
C VAL A 464 4.10 -22.70 12.26
N PHE A 465 4.19 -22.77 13.59
CA PHE A 465 4.31 -21.61 14.47
C PHE A 465 5.65 -21.63 15.20
N GLY A 466 6.27 -20.46 15.37
CA GLY A 466 7.53 -20.35 16.12
C GLY A 466 7.91 -18.91 16.45
N ASP A 467 8.91 -18.73 17.30
CA ASP A 467 9.20 -17.43 17.93
C ASP A 467 10.00 -16.48 17.03
N THR A 468 10.80 -17.01 16.11
CA THR A 468 11.62 -16.22 15.18
C THR A 468 11.40 -16.67 13.74
N ALA A 469 11.47 -15.73 12.79
CA ALA A 469 11.18 -16.01 11.38
C ALA A 469 12.06 -17.15 10.84
N LYS A 470 13.37 -17.11 11.11
CA LYS A 470 14.33 -18.15 10.67
C LYS A 470 14.07 -19.52 11.28
N GLN A 471 13.76 -19.60 12.57
CA GLN A 471 13.44 -20.90 13.20
C GLN A 471 12.14 -21.48 12.65
N THR A 472 11.12 -20.64 12.47
CA THR A 472 9.83 -21.08 11.92
C THR A 472 9.97 -21.53 10.46
N LEU A 473 10.75 -20.82 9.64
CA LEU A 473 11.07 -21.22 8.27
C LEU A 473 11.75 -22.60 8.23
N ASN A 474 12.75 -22.83 9.08
CA ASN A 474 13.45 -24.12 9.14
C ASN A 474 12.52 -25.26 9.57
N ALA A 475 11.67 -25.03 10.57
CA ALA A 475 10.66 -26.00 10.99
C ALA A 475 9.62 -26.28 9.89
N TYR A 476 9.19 -25.23 9.18
CA TYR A 476 8.27 -25.32 8.05
C TYR A 476 8.86 -26.14 6.90
N ARG A 477 10.11 -25.87 6.51
CA ARG A 477 10.85 -26.63 5.49
C ARG A 477 11.00 -28.10 5.86
N LEU A 478 11.34 -28.39 7.12
CA LEU A 478 11.42 -29.76 7.60
C LEU A 478 10.07 -30.48 7.48
N GLN A 479 8.98 -29.80 7.84
CA GLN A 479 7.64 -30.36 7.73
C GLN A 479 7.21 -30.55 6.26
N ILE A 480 7.60 -29.65 5.35
CA ILE A 480 7.37 -29.80 3.90
C ILE A 480 8.14 -31.01 3.39
N ALA A 481 9.40 -31.15 3.76
CA ALA A 481 10.23 -32.28 3.34
C ALA A 481 9.69 -33.62 3.86
N GLN A 482 8.98 -33.60 4.99
CA GLN A 482 8.29 -34.76 5.56
C GLN A 482 6.91 -35.00 4.95
N ASP A 483 6.32 -33.98 4.32
CA ASP A 483 5.00 -34.03 3.70
C ASP A 483 5.02 -34.84 2.40
N PRO A 484 4.39 -36.01 2.35
CA PRO A 484 4.38 -36.82 1.15
C PRO A 484 3.60 -36.18 -0.03
N SER A 485 2.75 -35.17 0.19
CA SER A 485 2.07 -34.43 -0.90
C SER A 485 2.83 -33.19 -1.37
N SER A 486 3.97 -32.83 -0.78
CA SER A 486 4.81 -31.71 -1.24
C SER A 486 5.67 -32.06 -2.45
N VAL A 487 5.77 -33.35 -2.79
CA VAL A 487 6.64 -33.88 -3.87
C VAL A 487 6.17 -33.46 -5.28
N GLU A 488 5.10 -32.69 -5.43
CA GLU A 488 4.68 -32.11 -6.72
C GLU A 488 5.17 -30.66 -6.94
N GLY A 489 5.53 -29.92 -5.87
CA GLY A 489 5.93 -28.50 -5.98
C GLY A 489 7.40 -28.24 -6.31
N SER A 490 8.21 -29.28 -6.52
CA SER A 490 9.68 -29.19 -6.59
C SER A 490 10.24 -29.28 -8.02
N GLN A 491 9.51 -28.88 -9.06
CA GLN A 491 9.96 -29.07 -10.44
C GLN A 491 11.24 -28.29 -10.81
N GLU A 492 11.62 -27.25 -10.06
CA GLU A 492 12.75 -26.37 -10.37
C GLU A 492 14.15 -26.91 -9.97
N VAL A 493 14.25 -27.92 -9.10
CA VAL A 493 15.56 -28.49 -8.70
C VAL A 493 15.85 -29.72 -9.56
N ASP A 494 16.96 -29.72 -10.31
CA ASP A 494 17.31 -30.82 -11.21
C ASP A 494 17.35 -32.19 -10.51
N LEU A 495 16.81 -33.19 -11.21
CA LEU A 495 16.88 -34.58 -10.77
C LEU A 495 18.32 -35.08 -10.89
N THR A 496 18.85 -35.59 -9.79
CA THR A 496 20.19 -36.18 -9.74
C THR A 496 20.07 -37.67 -9.45
N ASP A 497 20.71 -38.49 -10.28
CA ASP A 497 20.90 -39.91 -9.98
C ASP A 497 21.88 -40.05 -8.82
N LYS A 498 21.48 -40.77 -7.78
CA LYS A 498 22.26 -41.00 -6.58
C LYS A 498 22.18 -42.46 -6.19
N SER A 499 23.32 -43.02 -5.79
CA SER A 499 23.38 -44.35 -5.21
C SER A 499 24.19 -44.33 -3.92
N GLY A 500 23.92 -45.28 -3.04
CA GLY A 500 24.65 -45.42 -1.79
C GLY A 500 24.10 -46.51 -0.90
N VAL A 501 24.80 -46.72 0.22
CA VAL A 501 24.41 -47.65 1.28
C VAL A 501 23.68 -46.88 2.37
N ILE A 502 22.53 -47.37 2.82
CA ILE A 502 21.78 -46.78 3.91
C ILE A 502 22.58 -46.87 5.21
N ASN A 503 22.86 -45.73 5.84
CA ASN A 503 23.49 -45.65 7.16
C ASN A 503 22.45 -45.61 8.29
N ARG A 504 21.34 -44.90 8.08
CA ARG A 504 20.25 -44.80 9.05
C ARG A 504 18.93 -44.67 8.34
N VAL A 505 17.89 -45.23 8.92
CA VAL A 505 16.51 -45.14 8.43
C VAL A 505 15.58 -44.75 9.58
N LEU A 506 14.60 -43.91 9.26
CA LEU A 506 13.53 -43.50 10.15
C LEU A 506 12.23 -43.53 9.36
N VAL A 507 11.31 -44.40 9.76
CA VAL A 507 9.96 -44.42 9.21
C VAL A 507 9.09 -43.47 10.04
N THR A 508 8.55 -42.45 9.40
CA THR A 508 7.61 -41.52 10.03
C THR A 508 6.20 -41.84 9.54
N SER A 509 5.29 -42.10 10.47
CA SER A 509 3.87 -42.36 10.18
C SER A 509 3.02 -41.30 10.86
N THR A 510 2.17 -40.62 10.10
CA THR A 510 1.07 -39.79 10.60
C THR A 510 -0.27 -40.49 10.32
N GLU A 511 -1.37 -40.01 10.91
CA GLU A 511 -2.69 -40.67 10.80
C GLU A 511 -3.18 -40.87 9.35
N SER A 512 -2.65 -40.13 8.38
CA SER A 512 -3.06 -40.21 6.97
C SER A 512 -1.95 -40.62 5.99
N ARG A 513 -0.68 -40.69 6.42
CA ARG A 513 0.47 -40.69 5.50
C ARG A 513 1.73 -41.36 6.09
N GLN A 514 2.50 -42.06 5.26
CA GLN A 514 3.79 -42.68 5.63
C GLN A 514 4.92 -42.16 4.74
N SER A 515 6.01 -41.73 5.36
CA SER A 515 7.25 -41.35 4.68
C SER A 515 8.45 -42.01 5.34
N VAL A 516 9.49 -42.24 4.56
CA VAL A 516 10.75 -42.84 5.03
C VAL A 516 11.85 -41.83 4.84
N GLN A 517 12.56 -41.55 5.93
CA GLN A 517 13.73 -40.67 5.94
C GLN A 517 14.97 -41.51 6.17
N PHE A 518 16.06 -41.20 5.47
CA PHE A 518 17.30 -41.95 5.61
C PHE A 518 18.54 -41.10 5.32
N LEU A 519 19.68 -41.61 5.76
CA LEU A 519 21.02 -41.11 5.48
C LEU A 519 21.80 -42.16 4.71
N LEU A 520 22.66 -41.74 3.78
CA LEU A 520 23.63 -42.61 3.14
C LEU A 520 24.96 -42.59 3.90
N GLU A 521 25.76 -43.65 3.78
CA GLU A 521 27.11 -43.66 4.33
C GLU A 521 27.97 -42.52 3.77
N GLY A 522 28.57 -41.73 4.66
CA GLY A 522 29.41 -40.59 4.27
C GLY A 522 28.65 -39.36 3.76
N ASP A 523 27.32 -39.37 3.82
CA ASP A 523 26.44 -38.26 3.39
C ASP A 523 25.57 -37.81 4.57
N THR A 524 25.56 -36.51 4.83
CA THR A 524 24.72 -35.91 5.89
C THR A 524 23.37 -35.43 5.37
N THR A 525 23.11 -35.56 4.08
CA THR A 525 21.85 -35.15 3.44
C THR A 525 20.71 -36.04 3.91
N ILE A 526 19.63 -35.41 4.39
CA ILE A 526 18.42 -36.13 4.80
C ILE A 526 17.56 -36.39 3.56
N TYR A 527 17.53 -37.65 3.13
CA TYR A 527 16.68 -38.06 2.01
C TYR A 527 15.31 -38.46 2.53
N THR A 528 14.24 -37.91 1.96
CA THR A 528 12.86 -38.31 2.24
C THR A 528 12.21 -38.93 1.01
N VAL A 529 11.60 -40.10 1.19
CA VAL A 529 10.80 -40.78 0.16
C VAL A 529 9.38 -41.02 0.66
N ASN A 530 8.40 -40.74 -0.20
CA ASN A 530 7.00 -41.05 0.05
C ASN A 530 6.71 -42.51 -0.34
N THR A 531 6.08 -43.27 0.55
CA THR A 531 5.70 -44.66 0.26
C THR A 531 4.67 -44.78 -0.87
N SER A 532 3.93 -43.73 -1.23
CA SER A 532 3.07 -43.76 -2.43
C SER A 532 3.86 -43.72 -3.74
N LYS A 533 5.07 -43.14 -3.76
CA LYS A 533 5.96 -43.11 -4.94
C LYS A 533 6.87 -44.34 -4.99
N ALA A 534 7.41 -44.76 -3.85
CA ALA A 534 8.21 -45.97 -3.73
C ALA A 534 7.70 -46.83 -2.55
N PRO A 535 6.70 -47.70 -2.77
CA PRO A 535 6.06 -48.47 -1.68
C PRO A 535 7.02 -49.34 -0.88
N LEU A 536 8.03 -49.91 -1.54
CA LEU A 536 9.02 -50.77 -0.91
C LEU A 536 9.98 -50.03 0.02
N SER A 537 10.04 -48.70 -0.05
CA SER A 537 10.88 -47.88 0.83
C SER A 537 10.59 -48.09 2.32
N ILE A 538 9.37 -48.50 2.67
CA ILE A 538 8.98 -48.80 4.06
C ILE A 538 9.81 -49.93 4.68
N PHE A 539 10.43 -50.78 3.85
CA PHE A 539 11.25 -51.90 4.28
C PHE A 539 12.75 -51.60 4.30
N LEU A 540 13.17 -50.36 3.98
CA LEU A 540 14.56 -49.95 4.04
C LEU A 540 15.18 -50.24 5.41
N LYS A 541 16.41 -50.73 5.39
CA LYS A 541 17.23 -51.02 6.56
C LYS A 541 18.64 -50.50 6.38
N GLU A 542 19.33 -50.29 7.50
CA GLU A 542 20.76 -50.02 7.52
C GLU A 542 21.52 -51.15 6.81
N GLY A 543 22.42 -50.78 5.89
CA GLY A 543 23.16 -51.69 5.03
C GLY A 543 22.54 -51.99 3.66
N ASP A 544 21.29 -51.60 3.41
CA ASP A 544 20.68 -51.77 2.09
C ASP A 544 21.37 -50.84 1.07
N GLN A 545 21.57 -51.35 -0.15
CA GLN A 545 22.06 -50.54 -1.27
C GLN A 545 20.87 -50.01 -2.06
N VAL A 546 20.88 -48.71 -2.34
CA VAL A 546 19.81 -48.04 -3.08
C VAL A 546 20.34 -47.30 -4.31
N GLU A 547 19.54 -47.32 -5.36
CA GLU A 547 19.65 -46.42 -6.50
C GLU A 547 18.40 -45.56 -6.56
N MET A 548 18.56 -44.25 -6.69
CA MET A 548 17.44 -43.32 -6.60
C MET A 548 17.65 -42.08 -7.46
N GLN A 549 16.53 -41.47 -7.85
CA GLN A 549 16.51 -40.13 -8.38
C GLN A 549 16.01 -39.18 -7.30
N ALA A 550 16.85 -38.22 -6.95
CA ALA A 550 16.55 -37.27 -5.89
C ALA A 550 16.79 -35.83 -6.35
N ARG A 551 15.97 -34.92 -5.83
CA ARG A 551 16.19 -33.47 -5.91
C ARG A 551 16.90 -33.04 -4.64
N ILE A 552 18.18 -32.74 -4.76
CA ILE A 552 19.05 -32.38 -3.62
C ILE A 552 19.07 -30.86 -3.48
N ARG A 553 18.81 -30.36 -2.27
CA ARG A 553 18.82 -28.93 -1.95
C ARG A 553 20.06 -28.55 -1.15
N ASP A 554 20.50 -27.30 -1.29
CA ASP A 554 21.68 -26.75 -0.60
C ASP A 554 21.51 -26.71 0.94
N ASN A 555 20.29 -26.82 1.45
CA ASN A 555 19.98 -26.88 2.88
C ASN A 555 20.20 -28.27 3.51
N GLY A 556 20.82 -29.22 2.79
CA GLY A 556 21.12 -30.56 3.30
C GLY A 556 19.90 -31.50 3.35
N THR A 557 18.86 -31.21 2.57
CA THR A 557 17.69 -32.08 2.41
C THR A 557 17.55 -32.52 0.97
N ALA A 558 16.99 -33.72 0.76
CA ALA A 558 16.72 -34.24 -0.57
C ALA A 558 15.37 -34.93 -0.62
N THR A 559 14.66 -34.75 -1.73
CA THR A 559 13.37 -35.40 -1.98
C THR A 559 13.56 -36.46 -3.06
N VAL A 560 13.22 -37.72 -2.73
CA VAL A 560 13.38 -38.87 -3.62
C VAL A 560 12.12 -39.04 -4.48
N GLU A 561 12.29 -39.00 -5.80
CA GLU A 561 11.21 -39.19 -6.78
C GLU A 561 11.02 -40.66 -7.14
N SER A 562 12.12 -41.41 -7.25
CA SER A 562 12.12 -42.84 -7.54
C SER A 562 13.25 -43.53 -6.80
N MET A 563 13.05 -44.79 -6.44
CA MET A 563 14.03 -45.58 -5.69
C MET A 563 13.90 -47.06 -6.06
N GLN A 564 15.04 -47.72 -6.21
CA GLN A 564 15.20 -49.16 -6.20
C GLN A 564 16.09 -49.57 -5.02
N ILE A 565 15.74 -50.69 -4.39
CA ILE A 565 16.48 -51.29 -3.27
C ILE A 565 17.04 -52.62 -3.77
N ASP A 566 18.35 -52.77 -3.72
CA ASP A 566 19.00 -54.00 -4.19
C ASP A 566 18.52 -55.21 -3.39
N GLY A 567 18.10 -56.26 -4.10
CA GLY A 567 17.62 -57.50 -3.49
C GLY A 567 16.16 -57.50 -3.05
N ILE A 568 15.44 -56.38 -3.21
CA ILE A 568 13.98 -56.30 -3.01
C ILE A 568 13.35 -55.93 -4.37
N ASN A 569 12.97 -56.96 -5.13
CA ASN A 569 12.25 -56.81 -6.41
C ASN A 569 10.73 -56.69 -6.20
#